data_AF-A0A4V2HDZ9-F1
#
_entry.id   AF-A0A4V2HDZ9-F1
#
_cell.length_a   1.000
_cell.length_b   1.000
_cell.length_c   1.000
_cell.angle_alpha   90.00
_cell.angle_beta   90.00
_cell.angle_gamma   90.00
#
_symmetry.space_group_name_H-M   'P 1'
#
loop_
_entity.id
_entity.type
_entity.pdbx_description
1 polymer ?
#
loop_
_entity_poly.entity_id
_entity_poly.type
_entity_poly.pdbx_seq_one_letter_code
_entity_poly.pdbx_strand_id
1 'polypeptide(L)' 'MSQIEEAGGVAGVSSSDFTLLEGLYQLSVNGNTQDWEFERLNNAVYERLLSSYGSDDVPFDQSKSALAGS' A
#
# COMPACT_ATOMS: atom_id res chain seq x y z
N MET A 1 -21.49 -27.36 -1.99
CA MET A 1 -20.49 -26.63 -1.16
C MET A 1 -19.94 -25.52 -2.02
N SER A 2 -20.48 -24.31 -1.87
CA SER A 2 -20.05 -23.13 -2.61
C SER A 2 -19.78 -22.05 -1.59
N GLN A 3 -18.57 -22.07 -1.00
CA GLN A 3 -18.07 -20.95 -0.21
C GLN A 3 -17.14 -20.16 -1.10
N ILE A 4 -17.74 -19.23 -1.85
CA ILE A 4 -17.04 -18.18 -2.59
C ILE A 4 -17.34 -16.86 -1.85
N GLU A 5 -16.93 -16.80 -0.60
CA GLU A 5 -16.89 -15.59 0.22
C GLU A 5 -15.53 -15.74 0.93
N GLU A 6 -14.49 -15.00 0.58
CA GLU A 6 -14.23 -13.66 1.09
C GLU A 6 -12.88 -13.20 0.49
N ALA A 7 -12.88 -12.68 -0.73
CA ALA A 7 -11.80 -11.81 -1.20
C ALA A 7 -12.17 -10.36 -0.81
N GLY A 8 -12.47 -10.18 0.48
CA GLY A 8 -12.91 -8.92 1.07
C GLY A 8 -11.75 -8.25 1.79
N GLY A 9 -10.92 -7.55 1.04
CA GLY A 9 -9.78 -6.87 1.62
C GLY A 9 -9.09 -5.94 0.64
N VAL A 10 -9.86 -5.08 -0.06
CA VAL A 10 -9.32 -3.73 -0.29
C VAL A 10 -9.10 -3.21 1.12
N ALA A 11 -7.87 -3.39 1.63
CA ALA A 11 -7.48 -2.94 2.96
C ALA A 11 -7.89 -1.49 3.04
N GLY A 12 -9.01 -1.26 3.74
CA GLY A 12 -9.78 -0.06 3.56
C GLY A 12 -8.86 1.12 3.78
N VAL A 13 -8.91 2.09 2.88
CA VAL A 13 -8.50 3.45 3.22
C VAL A 13 -9.32 3.75 4.48
N SER A 14 -8.67 3.62 5.63
CA SER A 14 -9.29 3.92 6.90
C SER A 14 -9.57 5.42 6.86
N SER A 15 -10.60 5.90 7.55
CA SER A 15 -10.82 7.35 7.70
C SER A 15 -9.54 8.07 8.19
N SER A 16 -8.70 7.34 8.92
CA SER A 16 -7.35 7.76 9.33
C SER A 16 -6.36 7.94 8.16
N ASP A 17 -6.42 7.09 7.13
CA ASP A 17 -5.54 7.14 5.96
C ASP A 17 -5.88 8.35 5.07
N PHE A 18 -7.18 8.66 4.94
CA PHE A 18 -7.65 9.85 4.25
C PHE A 18 -7.18 11.14 4.95
N THR A 19 -7.30 11.20 6.28
CA THR A 19 -6.83 12.34 7.08
C THR A 19 -5.31 12.57 6.93
N LEU A 20 -4.52 11.49 6.90
CA LEU A 20 -3.07 11.57 6.68
C LEU A 20 -2.72 12.17 5.30
N LEU A 21 -3.39 11.68 4.25
CA LEU A 21 -3.20 12.17 2.88
C LEU A 21 -3.64 13.63 2.72
N GLU A 22 -4.78 14.00 3.33
CA GLU A 22 -5.27 15.38 3.32
C GLU A 22 -4.28 16.34 4.00
N GLY A 23 -3.76 15.98 5.18
CA GLY A 23 -2.75 16.78 5.87
C GLY A 23 -1.47 16.94 5.06
N LEU A 24 -0.98 15.85 4.47
CA LEU A 24 0.20 15.87 3.61
C LEU A 24 -0.01 16.78 2.39
N TYR A 25 -1.17 16.66 1.74
CA TYR A 25 -1.55 17.46 0.58
C TYR A 25 -1.61 18.96 0.93
N GLN A 26 -2.24 19.32 2.05
CA GLN A 26 -2.35 20.71 2.49
C GLN A 26 -0.95 21.33 2.70
N LEU A 27 -0.03 20.60 3.33
CA LEU A 27 1.34 21.09 3.52
C LEU A 27 2.10 21.24 2.20
N SER A 28 1.96 20.29 1.27
CA SER A 28 2.57 20.38 -0.06
C SER A 28 2.06 21.59 -0.85
N VAL A 29 0.75 21.81 -0.86
CA VAL A 29 0.13 22.93 -1.59
C VAL A 29 0.50 24.28 -0.99
N ASN A 30 0.59 24.34 0.34
CA ASN A 30 1.02 25.55 1.05
C ASN A 30 2.53 25.83 0.94
N GLY A 31 3.32 24.88 0.39
CA GLY A 31 4.77 25.01 0.25
C GLY A 31 5.57 24.69 1.51
N ASN A 32 4.93 24.15 2.54
CA ASN A 32 5.53 23.82 3.84
C ASN A 32 6.16 22.42 3.83
N THR A 33 6.96 22.10 2.82
CA THR A 33 7.55 20.76 2.64
C THR A 33 8.88 20.56 3.38
N GLN A 34 9.39 21.61 4.04
CA GLN A 34 10.67 21.60 4.76
C GLN A 34 10.51 21.43 6.27
N ASP A 35 9.27 21.44 6.75
CA ASP A 35 8.96 21.35 8.17
C ASP A 35 8.89 19.88 8.64
N TRP A 36 9.19 19.69 9.92
CA TRP A 36 9.16 18.37 10.58
C TRP A 36 7.78 17.69 10.48
N GLU A 37 6.70 18.47 10.39
CA GLU A 37 5.34 17.98 10.26
C GLU A 37 5.13 17.28 8.90
N PHE A 38 5.67 17.86 7.82
CA PHE A 38 5.61 17.28 6.49
C PHE A 38 6.36 15.96 6.45
N GLU A 39 7.58 15.92 6.99
CA GLU A 39 8.38 14.71 7.03
C GLU A 39 7.68 13.60 7.81
N ARG A 40 7.04 13.93 8.94
CA ARG A 40 6.26 12.98 9.73
C ARG A 40 5.07 12.42 8.96
N LEU A 41 4.27 13.29 8.33
CA LEU A 41 3.11 12.88 7.55
C LEU A 41 3.52 12.05 6.34
N ASN A 42 4.61 12.42 5.67
CA ASN A 42 5.12 11.70 4.51
C ASN A 42 5.54 10.27 4.88
N ASN A 43 6.26 10.10 5.99
CA ASN A 43 6.66 8.76 6.46
C ASN A 43 5.44 7.90 6.85
N ALA A 44 4.45 8.46 7.56
CA ALA A 44 3.25 7.74 7.94
C ALA A 44 2.43 7.28 6.73
N VAL A 45 2.29 8.13 5.72
CA VAL A 45 1.62 7.78 4.44
C VAL A 45 2.41 6.69 3.72
N TYR A 46 3.74 6.82 3.65
CA TYR A 46 4.60 5.84 3.00
C TYR A 46 4.50 4.46 3.63
N GLU A 47 4.59 4.36 4.97
CA GLU A 47 4.44 3.10 5.70
C GLU A 47 3.09 2.45 5.44
N ARG A 48 2.02 3.26 5.36
CA ARG A 48 0.67 2.75 5.12
C ARG A 48 0.48 2.24 3.70
N LEU A 49 1.03 2.94 2.72
CA LEU A 49 1.04 2.51 1.32
C LEU A 49 1.86 1.23 1.17
N LEU A 50 3.04 1.15 1.80
CA LEU A 50 3.87 -0.05 1.79
C LEU A 50 3.17 -1.23 2.49
N SER A 51 2.46 -1.00 3.58
CA SER A 51 1.69 -2.05 4.25
C SER A 51 0.47 -2.51 3.43
N SER A 52 -0.13 -1.63 2.64
CA SER A 52 -1.34 -1.96 1.85
C SER A 52 -1.01 -2.59 0.50
N TYR A 53 0.07 -2.15 -0.14
CA TYR A 53 0.43 -2.51 -1.51
C TYR A 53 1.78 -3.21 -1.62
N GLY A 54 2.65 -3.13 -0.60
CA GLY A 54 3.97 -3.77 -0.60
C GLY A 54 3.94 -5.29 -0.38
N SER A 55 2.76 -5.85 -0.14
CA SER A 55 2.52 -7.29 -0.26
C SER A 55 2.27 -7.69 -1.72
N ASP A 56 3.22 -7.36 -2.58
CA ASP A 56 3.42 -8.08 -3.84
C ASP A 56 4.05 -9.45 -3.49
N ASP A 57 3.29 -10.30 -2.80
CA ASP A 57 3.43 -11.75 -2.96
C ASP A 57 2.89 -12.05 -4.36
N VAL A 58 3.67 -11.69 -5.38
CA VAL A 58 3.48 -12.21 -6.72
C VAL A 58 4.13 -13.58 -6.64
N PRO A 59 3.38 -14.70 -6.51
CA PRO A 59 3.98 -16.00 -6.67
C PRO A 59 4.48 -16.06 -8.11
N PHE A 60 5.79 -15.88 -8.28
CA PHE A 60 6.46 -16.23 -9.51
C PHE A 60 6.30 -17.74 -9.63
N ASP A 61 5.24 -18.17 -10.31
CA ASP A 61 4.89 -19.56 -10.53
C ASP A 61 6.05 -20.22 -11.28
N GLN A 62 6.94 -20.87 -10.53
CA GLN A 62 8.12 -21.56 -11.03
C GLN A 62 7.75 -22.93 -11.65
N SER A 63 6.48 -23.15 -11.98
CA SER A 63 5.94 -24.46 -12.37
C SER A 63 6.26 -24.86 -13.81
N LYS A 64 7.10 -24.10 -14.54
CA LYS A 64 7.37 -24.37 -15.97
C LYS A 64 8.83 -24.58 -16.38
N SER A 65 9.73 -24.92 -15.44
CA SER A 65 11.15 -25.15 -15.78
C SER A 65 11.68 -26.58 -15.60
N ALA A 66 10.88 -27.56 -15.13
CA ALA A 66 11.43 -28.90 -14.79
C ALA A 66 11.01 -30.07 -15.70
N LEU A 67 10.25 -29.88 -16.79
CA LEU A 67 9.77 -30.99 -17.64
C LEU A 67 10.48 -31.17 -19.00
N ALA A 68 11.59 -30.48 -19.29
CA ALA A 68 12.28 -30.65 -20.57
C ALA A 68 13.79 -30.88 -20.39
N GLY A 69 14.17 -32.14 -20.19
CA GLY A 69 15.54 -32.60 -20.22
C GLY A 69 15.56 -34.11 -20.31
N SER A 70 15.59 -34.61 -21.56
CA SER A 70 15.60 -36.02 -21.97
C SER A 70 16.82 -36.81 -21.50
#